data_AF-Q0UM29-F1
#
_entry.id   AF-Q0UM29-F1
#
_cell.length_a   1.000
_cell.length_b   1.000
_cell.length_c   1.000
_cell.angle_alpha   90.00
_cell.angle_beta   90.00
_cell.angle_gamma   90.00
#
_symmetry.space_group_name_H-M   'P 1'
#
loop_
_entity.id
_entity.type
_entity.pdbx_description
1 polymer ?
#
loop_
_entity_poly.entity_id
_entity_poly.type
_entity_poly.pdbx_seq_one_letter_code
_entity_poly.pdbx_strand_id
1 'polypeptide(L)'
;MVKNIDDAMLSLNDALNELGKLRIRTDACKVDLNLSVEEAKACVEVFIDLLDQMIVPDIFTSSIDLELLRVLPDIINSPYINIEPGMYVMYYNALYFGLNQIRGLGDAQAQGMYLKILEAVPAWLESNIVTEMDGHTAALTAWTATSNHDYQLSWKFHCKSCHYVKTRKIDQVDLVPAKTFEEEDKKEGARYLYWHVLSTDMLFRLFYGKPTVVTEILNEIDDCKNLEEDEEIRRKVDTYCDQMRGLNDEWNLETTMKEDESQDQRFLFADHVMTIYAVIIGVRRLLLLKQPEKLCESLSTSLSILHPQEKLNHFISFYPFCAVFALYENILACADPSDCEQDVQLLEAIGETMNEASAKRTDFSPFAATINALNQVTRSFQNERRRAKDGNFAVGETADILRTGRSR
;
A
#
# COMPACT_ATOMS: atom_id res chain seq x y z
N MET A 1 -23.96 -25.06 -4.74
CA MET A 1 -25.30 -24.43 -4.66
C MET A 1 -25.07 -22.97 -5.00
N VAL A 2 -25.52 -22.49 -6.17
CA VAL A 2 -25.26 -21.09 -6.59
C VAL A 2 -26.12 -20.19 -5.71
N LYS A 3 -25.49 -19.40 -4.83
CA LYS A 3 -26.17 -18.36 -4.05
C LYS A 3 -26.83 -17.35 -5.01
N ASN A 4 -28.07 -16.94 -4.71
CA ASN A 4 -28.75 -15.89 -5.47
C ASN A 4 -27.94 -14.57 -5.34
N ILE A 5 -28.04 -13.63 -6.30
CA ILE A 5 -27.36 -12.32 -6.21
C ILE A 5 -27.72 -11.62 -4.91
N ASP A 6 -28.99 -11.72 -4.47
CA ASP A 6 -29.45 -11.12 -3.21
C ASP A 6 -28.67 -11.67 -2.00
N ASP A 7 -28.39 -12.98 -1.96
CA ASP A 7 -27.63 -13.61 -0.88
C ASP A 7 -26.16 -13.18 -0.90
N ALA A 8 -25.59 -12.96 -2.09
CA ALA A 8 -24.23 -12.47 -2.27
C ALA A 8 -24.10 -11.01 -1.82
N MET A 9 -25.08 -10.16 -2.16
CA MET A 9 -25.14 -8.77 -1.72
C MET A 9 -25.33 -8.63 -0.21
N LEU A 10 -26.15 -9.49 0.41
CA LEU A 10 -26.26 -9.56 1.86
C LEU A 10 -24.92 -9.95 2.51
N SER A 11 -24.25 -10.98 1.97
CA SER A 11 -22.94 -11.42 2.46
C SER A 11 -21.89 -10.29 2.34
N LEU A 12 -21.96 -9.48 1.29
CA LEU A 12 -21.08 -8.31 1.11
C LEU A 12 -21.36 -7.22 2.15
N ASN A 13 -22.63 -6.89 2.40
CA ASN A 13 -22.99 -5.91 3.43
C ASN A 13 -22.49 -6.33 4.82
N ASP A 14 -22.65 -7.62 5.17
CA ASP A 14 -22.14 -8.15 6.44
C ASP A 14 -20.62 -8.06 6.52
N ALA A 15 -19.90 -8.43 5.45
CA ALA A 15 -18.45 -8.34 5.40
C ALA A 15 -17.95 -6.89 5.53
N LEU A 16 -18.60 -5.93 4.86
CA LEU A 16 -18.27 -4.50 4.96
C LEU A 16 -18.55 -3.95 6.37
N ASN A 17 -19.61 -4.41 7.03
CA ASN A 17 -19.89 -4.05 8.42
C ASN A 17 -18.80 -4.55 9.37
N GLU A 18 -18.31 -5.78 9.18
CA GLU A 18 -17.20 -6.31 9.98
C GLU A 18 -15.88 -5.59 9.69
N LEU A 19 -15.62 -5.25 8.41
CA LEU A 19 -14.45 -4.45 8.04
C LEU A 19 -14.50 -3.05 8.68
N GLY A 20 -15.67 -2.41 8.71
CA GLY A 20 -15.86 -1.12 9.36
C GLY A 20 -15.71 -1.14 10.89
N LYS A 21 -15.80 -2.33 11.51
CA LYS A 21 -15.56 -2.54 12.95
C LYS A 21 -14.09 -2.84 13.26
N LEU A 22 -13.24 -3.03 12.26
CA LEU A 22 -11.81 -3.25 12.45
C LEU A 22 -11.23 -2.05 13.23
N ARG A 23 -10.87 -2.28 14.49
CA ARG A 23 -10.24 -1.29 15.36
C ARG A 23 -8.74 -1.53 15.45
N ILE A 24 -8.01 -0.45 15.75
CA ILE A 24 -6.60 -0.47 16.10
C ILE A 24 -6.36 -1.52 17.20
N ARG A 25 -5.29 -2.32 17.07
CA ARG A 25 -4.88 -3.29 18.08
C ARG A 25 -4.54 -2.58 19.39
N THR A 26 -5.52 -2.46 20.29
CA THR A 26 -5.33 -1.93 21.65
C THR A 26 -5.12 -3.00 22.69
N ASP A 27 -5.28 -4.28 22.31
CA ASP A 27 -5.01 -5.39 23.21
C ASP A 27 -3.51 -5.53 23.35
N ALA A 28 -2.97 -4.77 24.31
CA ALA A 28 -1.59 -4.87 24.75
C ALA A 28 -1.35 -6.32 25.17
N CYS A 29 -0.75 -7.09 24.28
CA CYS A 29 -0.36 -8.45 24.58
C CYS A 29 0.61 -8.36 25.76
N LYS A 30 0.25 -8.94 26.91
CA LYS A 30 1.13 -9.05 28.08
C LYS A 30 2.25 -10.03 27.76
N VAL A 31 3.15 -9.61 26.89
CA VAL A 31 4.25 -10.40 26.37
C VAL A 31 5.51 -9.82 26.97
N ASP A 32 6.42 -10.69 27.43
CA ASP A 32 7.75 -10.25 27.81
C ASP A 32 8.49 -9.78 26.55
N LEU A 33 8.85 -8.49 26.54
CA LEU A 33 9.49 -7.82 25.41
C LEU A 33 11.02 -7.85 25.52
N ASN A 34 11.56 -8.56 26.52
CA ASN A 34 12.99 -8.74 26.65
C ASN A 34 13.47 -9.85 25.72
N LEU A 35 13.94 -9.47 24.55
CA LEU A 35 14.71 -10.36 23.67
C LEU A 35 16.12 -10.57 24.24
N SER A 36 16.72 -11.73 23.99
CA SER A 36 18.15 -11.88 24.22
C SER A 36 18.94 -11.01 23.24
N VAL A 37 20.17 -10.65 23.58
CA VAL A 37 21.03 -9.86 22.70
C VAL A 37 21.27 -10.59 21.38
N GLU A 38 21.44 -11.92 21.43
CA GLU A 38 21.65 -12.76 20.25
C GLU A 38 20.42 -12.77 19.33
N GLU A 39 19.22 -12.85 19.90
CA GLU A 39 17.99 -12.80 19.12
C GLU A 39 17.77 -11.41 18.52
N ALA A 40 18.02 -10.34 19.27
CA ALA A 40 17.93 -8.98 18.76
C ALA A 40 18.92 -8.75 17.60
N LYS A 41 20.15 -9.27 17.69
CA LYS A 41 21.12 -9.24 16.59
C LYS A 41 20.63 -9.99 15.35
N ALA A 42 20.09 -11.19 15.55
CA ALA A 42 19.52 -11.96 14.45
C ALA A 42 18.36 -11.20 13.77
N CYS A 43 17.49 -10.54 14.56
CA CYS A 43 16.43 -9.70 14.02
C CYS A 43 16.97 -8.53 13.19
N VAL A 44 18.04 -7.87 13.66
CA VAL A 44 18.68 -6.76 12.93
C VAL A 44 19.28 -7.23 11.61
N GLU A 45 20.02 -8.34 11.58
CA GLU A 45 20.59 -8.84 10.31
C GLU A 45 19.49 -9.22 9.32
N VAL A 46 18.45 -9.92 9.78
CA VAL A 46 17.31 -10.28 8.94
C VAL A 46 16.56 -9.05 8.44
N PHE A 47 16.46 -7.99 9.25
CA PHE A 47 15.88 -6.72 8.82
C PHE A 47 16.75 -6.03 7.77
N ILE A 48 18.08 -6.04 7.92
CA ILE A 48 19.00 -5.48 6.92
C ILE A 48 18.84 -6.20 5.58
N ASP A 49 18.80 -7.54 5.60
CA ASP A 49 18.53 -8.34 4.38
C ASP A 49 17.15 -8.05 3.77
N LEU A 50 16.17 -7.66 4.61
CA LEU A 50 14.83 -7.29 4.17
C LEU A 50 14.79 -5.89 3.54
N LEU A 51 15.68 -4.96 3.90
CA LEU A 51 15.64 -3.58 3.39
C LEU A 51 15.70 -3.52 1.87
N ASP A 52 16.51 -4.38 1.25
CA ASP A 52 16.64 -4.52 -0.21
C ASP A 52 15.36 -5.07 -0.86
N GLN A 53 14.48 -5.67 -0.06
CA GLN A 53 13.23 -6.30 -0.46
C GLN A 53 11.98 -5.51 0.01
N MET A 54 12.16 -4.34 0.61
CA MET A 54 11.05 -3.47 0.99
C MET A 54 10.54 -2.67 -0.20
N ILE A 55 9.32 -2.12 -0.07
CA ILE A 55 8.50 -1.55 -1.15
C ILE A 55 9.24 -0.61 -2.09
N VAL A 56 10.23 0.15 -1.62
CA VAL A 56 11.13 0.85 -2.53
C VAL A 56 12.56 0.41 -2.25
N PRO A 57 13.21 -0.25 -3.23
CA PRO A 57 14.61 -0.58 -3.16
C PRO A 57 15.44 0.64 -2.73
N ASP A 58 16.44 0.41 -1.89
CA ASP A 58 17.45 1.39 -1.49
C ASP A 58 17.02 2.65 -0.71
N ILE A 59 15.72 2.85 -0.45
CA ILE A 59 15.27 3.97 0.40
C ILE A 59 15.96 3.95 1.76
N PHE A 60 16.05 2.77 2.35
CA PHE A 60 16.51 2.62 3.71
C PHE A 60 17.99 2.25 3.79
N THR A 61 18.60 1.76 2.71
CA THR A 61 20.00 1.31 2.68
C THR A 61 20.98 2.47 2.62
N SER A 62 20.62 3.54 1.89
CA SER A 62 21.51 4.68 1.62
C SER A 62 21.68 5.66 2.78
N SER A 63 20.75 5.68 3.74
CA SER A 63 20.67 6.73 4.77
C SER A 63 20.59 6.23 6.21
N ILE A 64 20.50 4.91 6.44
CA ILE A 64 20.53 4.33 7.79
C ILE A 64 21.95 3.87 8.10
N ASP A 65 22.48 4.24 9.25
CA ASP A 65 23.75 3.69 9.76
C ASP A 65 23.52 2.22 10.22
N LEU A 66 23.70 1.30 9.29
CA LEU A 66 23.51 -0.14 9.51
C LEU A 66 24.52 -0.70 10.51
N GLU A 67 25.73 -0.15 10.55
CA GLU A 67 26.76 -0.57 11.53
C GLU A 67 26.36 -0.17 12.94
N LEU A 68 25.83 1.04 13.13
CA LEU A 68 25.26 1.43 14.41
C LEU A 68 24.09 0.52 14.80
N LEU A 69 23.18 0.22 13.86
CA LEU A 69 22.03 -0.66 14.11
C LEU A 69 22.46 -2.06 14.58
N ARG A 70 23.54 -2.61 14.02
CA ARG A 70 24.15 -3.90 14.41
C ARG A 70 24.70 -3.91 15.83
N VAL A 71 25.25 -2.78 16.29
CA VAL A 71 25.83 -2.65 17.64
C VAL A 71 24.77 -2.36 18.69
N LEU A 72 23.64 -1.77 18.33
CA LEU A 72 22.58 -1.36 19.27
C LEU A 72 22.15 -2.47 20.26
N PRO A 73 21.93 -3.74 19.87
CA PRO A 73 21.59 -4.80 20.83
C PRO A 73 22.55 -4.91 22.03
N ASP A 74 23.84 -4.62 21.85
CA ASP A 74 24.85 -4.70 22.92
C ASP A 74 24.82 -3.47 23.84
N ILE A 75 24.39 -2.32 23.33
CA ILE A 75 24.59 -1.02 23.99
C ILE A 75 23.30 -0.28 24.35
N ILE A 76 22.14 -0.73 23.88
CA ILE A 76 20.88 0.01 23.99
C ILE A 76 20.43 0.27 25.43
N ASN A 77 20.81 -0.63 26.35
CA ASN A 77 20.54 -0.53 27.78
C ASN A 77 21.72 0.03 28.58
N SER A 78 22.79 0.48 27.92
CA SER A 78 23.99 1.02 28.58
C SER A 78 23.67 2.38 29.21
N PRO A 79 23.93 2.58 30.52
CA PRO A 79 23.73 3.88 31.16
C PRO A 79 24.79 4.92 30.74
N TYR A 80 25.82 4.51 29.99
CA TYR A 80 26.95 5.35 29.61
C TYR A 80 26.86 5.91 28.19
N ILE A 81 25.91 5.42 27.38
CA ILE A 81 25.76 5.81 25.98
C ILE A 81 24.42 6.49 25.81
N ASN A 82 24.43 7.73 25.30
CA ASN A 82 23.22 8.44 24.96
C ASN A 82 22.89 8.17 23.49
N ILE A 83 21.81 7.41 23.25
CA ILE A 83 21.34 7.10 21.91
C ILE A 83 20.26 8.12 21.55
N GLU A 84 20.30 8.63 20.31
CA GLU A 84 19.31 9.59 19.85
C GLU A 84 17.90 8.95 19.82
N PRO A 85 16.84 9.66 20.27
CA PRO A 85 15.49 9.10 20.31
C PRO A 85 14.99 8.48 18.99
N GLY A 86 15.37 9.04 17.84
CA GLY A 86 15.02 8.50 16.52
C GLY A 86 15.65 7.13 16.23
N MET A 87 16.86 6.87 16.75
CA MET A 87 17.53 5.56 16.63
C MET A 87 16.77 4.47 17.42
N TYR A 88 16.17 4.80 18.57
CA TYR A 88 15.34 3.84 19.29
C TYR A 88 14.12 3.41 18.46
N VAL A 89 13.45 4.38 17.82
CA VAL A 89 12.31 4.10 16.94
C VAL A 89 12.73 3.22 15.76
N MET A 90 13.85 3.54 15.10
CA MET A 90 14.38 2.73 14.00
C MET A 90 14.75 1.31 14.47
N TYR A 91 15.41 1.19 15.62
CA TYR A 91 15.80 -0.09 16.19
C TYR A 91 14.59 -0.98 16.51
N TYR A 92 13.54 -0.44 17.13
CA TYR A 92 12.34 -1.22 17.40
C TYR A 92 11.57 -1.57 16.11
N ASN A 93 11.65 -0.75 15.06
CA ASN A 93 11.19 -1.16 13.72
C ASN A 93 12.00 -2.35 13.18
N ALA A 94 13.33 -2.32 13.29
CA ALA A 94 14.19 -3.43 12.87
C ALA A 94 13.83 -4.73 13.61
N LEU A 95 13.62 -4.66 14.93
CA LEU A 95 13.15 -5.81 15.71
C LEU A 95 11.75 -6.28 15.30
N TYR A 96 10.83 -5.37 15.02
CA TYR A 96 9.47 -5.69 14.55
C TYR A 96 9.51 -6.50 13.25
N PHE A 97 10.23 -6.02 12.24
CA PHE A 97 10.32 -6.71 10.95
C PHE A 97 11.13 -8.01 11.05
N GLY A 98 12.28 -7.97 11.75
CA GLY A 98 13.12 -9.15 11.97
C GLY A 98 12.38 -10.28 12.68
N LEU A 99 11.61 -9.99 13.73
CA LEU A 99 10.80 -11.00 14.42
C LEU A 99 9.69 -11.57 13.54
N ASN A 100 8.99 -10.73 12.77
CA ASN A 100 7.96 -11.23 11.84
C ASN A 100 8.57 -12.18 10.80
N GLN A 101 9.81 -11.94 10.38
CA GLN A 101 10.51 -12.80 9.43
C GLN A 101 11.03 -14.10 10.08
N ILE A 102 11.59 -14.03 11.29
CA ILE A 102 12.16 -15.19 12.00
C ILE A 102 11.07 -16.11 12.56
N ARG A 103 10.03 -15.53 13.17
CA ARG A 103 9.02 -16.26 13.95
C ARG A 103 7.69 -16.39 13.22
N GLY A 104 7.53 -15.70 12.10
CA GLY A 104 6.32 -15.66 11.31
C GLY A 104 5.37 -14.53 11.71
N LEU A 105 4.44 -14.28 10.81
CA LEU A 105 3.48 -13.20 10.91
C LEU A 105 2.49 -13.43 12.05
N GLY A 106 2.16 -12.35 12.77
CA GLY A 106 1.19 -12.41 13.87
C GLY A 106 1.80 -12.87 15.20
N ASP A 107 3.11 -13.09 15.26
CA ASP A 107 3.82 -13.39 16.50
C ASP A 107 3.59 -12.30 17.56
N ALA A 108 3.30 -12.74 18.78
CA ALA A 108 2.93 -11.84 19.87
C ALA A 108 4.10 -10.96 20.33
N GLN A 109 5.34 -11.43 20.20
CA GLN A 109 6.54 -10.63 20.51
C GLN A 109 6.82 -9.60 19.42
N ALA A 110 6.66 -9.95 18.15
CA ALA A 110 6.73 -8.98 17.05
C ALA A 110 5.71 -7.85 17.27
N GLN A 111 4.49 -8.19 17.68
CA GLN A 111 3.46 -7.20 18.02
C GLN A 111 3.79 -6.37 19.25
N GLY A 112 4.42 -6.99 20.24
CA GLY A 112 5.01 -6.29 21.37
C GLY A 112 6.06 -5.26 20.96
N MET A 113 6.87 -5.54 19.92
CA MET A 113 7.83 -4.56 19.38
C MET A 113 7.15 -3.36 18.75
N TYR A 114 5.97 -3.53 18.13
CA TYR A 114 5.19 -2.37 17.67
C TYR A 114 4.82 -1.44 18.83
N LEU A 115 4.43 -1.98 19.99
CA LEU A 115 4.19 -1.16 21.18
C LEU A 115 5.46 -0.45 21.66
N LYS A 116 6.63 -1.09 21.58
CA LYS A 116 7.93 -0.45 21.91
C LYS A 116 8.26 0.72 20.98
N ILE A 117 7.94 0.60 19.69
CA ILE A 117 8.03 1.73 18.76
C ILE A 117 7.18 2.89 19.27
N LEU A 118 5.92 2.62 19.64
CA LEU A 118 5.00 3.64 20.16
C LEU A 118 5.45 4.26 21.49
N GLU A 119 6.06 3.46 22.37
CA GLU A 119 6.66 3.94 23.63
C GLU A 119 7.85 4.88 23.40
N ALA A 120 8.65 4.65 22.35
CA ALA A 120 9.82 5.46 22.01
C ALA A 120 9.47 6.77 21.26
N VAL A 121 8.33 6.80 20.58
CA VAL A 121 7.91 7.93 19.73
C VAL A 121 7.79 9.27 20.46
N PRO A 122 7.19 9.39 21.67
CA PRO A 122 7.07 10.68 22.36
C PRO A 122 8.42 11.39 22.55
N ALA A 123 9.44 10.69 23.03
CA ALA A 123 10.78 11.25 23.21
C ALA A 123 11.41 11.70 21.88
N TRP A 124 11.12 10.98 20.79
CA TRP A 124 11.58 11.37 19.45
C TRP A 124 10.85 12.58 18.88
N LEU A 125 9.56 12.73 19.15
CA LEU A 125 8.79 13.91 18.73
C LEU A 125 9.13 15.15 19.56
N GLU A 126 9.49 15.00 20.83
CA GLU A 126 9.90 16.09 21.73
C GLU A 126 11.37 16.51 21.52
N SER A 127 12.16 15.72 20.78
CA SER A 127 13.53 16.06 20.44
C SER A 127 13.59 17.29 19.50
N ASN A 128 14.41 18.27 19.87
CA ASN A 128 14.70 19.44 19.02
C ASN A 128 15.77 19.13 17.94
N ILE A 129 16.37 17.94 17.96
CA ILE A 129 17.42 17.53 17.02
C ILE A 129 16.75 16.85 15.83
N VAL A 130 16.93 17.42 14.63
CA VAL A 130 16.52 16.81 13.36
C VAL A 130 17.73 16.12 12.72
N THR A 131 17.67 14.80 12.65
CA THR A 131 18.76 13.94 12.16
C THR A 131 18.59 13.68 10.65
N GLU A 132 19.59 13.08 9.98
CA GLU A 132 19.46 12.67 8.56
C GLU A 132 18.54 11.45 8.37
N MET A 133 18.41 10.64 9.40
CA MET A 133 17.57 9.44 9.40
C MET A 133 16.10 9.74 9.69
N ASP A 134 15.74 10.91 10.25
CA ASP A 134 14.38 11.21 10.71
C ASP A 134 13.31 11.04 9.62
N GLY A 135 13.62 11.42 8.38
CA GLY A 135 12.72 11.23 7.24
C GLY A 135 12.45 9.76 6.94
N HIS A 136 13.50 8.95 6.96
CA HIS A 136 13.46 7.50 6.72
C HIS A 136 12.78 6.76 7.87
N THR A 137 13.13 7.09 9.12
CA THR A 137 12.47 6.56 10.32
C THR A 137 10.98 6.88 10.29
N ALA A 138 10.60 8.11 9.91
CA ALA A 138 9.20 8.50 9.81
C ALA A 138 8.45 7.75 8.71
N ALA A 139 9.07 7.58 7.53
CA ALA A 139 8.50 6.81 6.43
C ALA A 139 8.29 5.33 6.82
N LEU A 140 9.33 4.69 7.37
CA LEU A 140 9.25 3.30 7.84
C LEU A 140 8.21 3.14 8.95
N THR A 141 8.16 4.07 9.90
CA THR A 141 7.20 3.99 11.01
C THR A 141 5.76 4.22 10.54
N ALA A 142 5.53 5.06 9.52
CA ALA A 142 4.23 5.17 8.87
C ALA A 142 3.82 3.82 8.26
N TRP A 143 4.73 3.19 7.53
CA TRP A 143 4.52 1.85 6.96
C TRP A 143 4.18 0.79 8.04
N THR A 144 4.95 0.78 9.13
CA THR A 144 4.72 -0.11 10.27
C THR A 144 3.36 0.14 10.94
N ALA A 145 2.97 1.40 11.13
CA ALA A 145 1.67 1.73 11.70
C ALA A 145 0.51 1.27 10.80
N THR A 146 0.63 1.41 9.48
CA THR A 146 -0.38 0.87 8.55
C THR A 146 -0.43 -0.65 8.57
N SER A 147 0.71 -1.33 8.64
CA SER A 147 0.77 -2.79 8.75
C SER A 147 0.10 -3.34 10.03
N ASN A 148 -0.17 -2.46 11.00
CA ASN A 148 -0.89 -2.73 12.24
C ASN A 148 -2.28 -2.07 12.27
N HIS A 149 -2.77 -1.60 11.13
CA HIS A 149 -4.07 -0.95 10.94
C HIS A 149 -4.28 0.35 11.75
N ASP A 150 -3.20 1.01 12.16
CA ASP A 150 -3.25 2.34 12.80
C ASP A 150 -3.04 3.45 11.75
N TYR A 151 -4.04 3.62 10.89
CA TYR A 151 -4.01 4.61 9.82
C TYR A 151 -3.93 6.06 10.31
N GLN A 152 -4.46 6.35 11.52
CA GLN A 152 -4.40 7.70 12.08
C GLN A 152 -2.98 8.04 12.52
N LEU A 153 -2.30 7.11 13.16
CA LEU A 153 -0.91 7.32 13.57
C LEU A 153 0.04 7.24 12.37
N SER A 154 -0.22 6.32 11.45
CA SER A 154 0.49 6.25 10.17
C SER A 154 0.50 7.59 9.44
N TRP A 155 -0.67 8.25 9.36
CA TRP A 155 -0.77 9.60 8.80
C TRP A 155 0.12 10.63 9.50
N LYS A 156 0.22 10.58 10.84
CA LYS A 156 1.07 11.51 11.61
C LYS A 156 2.55 11.30 11.30
N PHE A 157 2.99 10.04 11.20
CA PHE A 157 4.38 9.74 10.84
C PHE A 157 4.68 10.13 9.40
N HIS A 158 3.74 9.88 8.48
CA HIS A 158 3.84 10.35 7.10
C HIS A 158 3.99 11.88 7.02
N CYS A 159 3.20 12.64 7.78
CA CYS A 159 3.35 14.10 7.86
C CYS A 159 4.75 14.52 8.33
N LYS A 160 5.35 13.80 9.28
CA LYS A 160 6.73 14.08 9.75
C LYS A 160 7.74 13.82 8.63
N SER A 161 7.57 12.77 7.83
CA SER A 161 8.42 12.50 6.66
C SER A 161 8.25 13.59 5.58
N CYS A 162 7.02 14.03 5.30
CA CYS A 162 6.75 15.16 4.40
C CYS A 162 7.42 16.45 4.88
N HIS A 163 7.33 16.75 6.18
CA HIS A 163 7.97 17.91 6.76
C HIS A 163 9.50 17.84 6.63
N TYR A 164 10.09 16.65 6.81
CA TYR A 164 11.51 16.43 6.58
C TYR A 164 11.90 16.73 5.13
N VAL A 165 11.19 16.16 4.15
CA VAL A 165 11.40 16.38 2.73
C VAL A 165 11.38 17.88 2.39
N LYS A 166 10.34 18.60 2.83
CA LYS A 166 10.20 20.05 2.58
C LYS A 166 11.29 20.87 3.26
N THR A 167 11.62 20.56 4.51
CA THR A 167 12.64 21.32 5.28
C THR A 167 14.04 21.14 4.69
N ARG A 168 14.35 19.95 4.17
CA ARG A 168 15.61 19.63 3.51
C ARG A 168 15.64 20.03 2.03
N LYS A 169 14.54 20.56 1.49
CA LYS A 169 14.36 20.89 0.06
C LYS A 169 14.60 19.70 -0.87
N ILE A 170 14.27 18.50 -0.40
CA ILE A 170 14.36 17.27 -1.19
C ILE A 170 13.36 17.29 -2.35
N ASP A 171 12.22 17.96 -2.17
CA ASP A 171 11.23 18.21 -3.23
C ASP A 171 11.76 19.12 -4.37
N GLN A 172 12.98 19.64 -4.22
CA GLN A 172 13.64 20.52 -5.18
C GLN A 172 14.98 19.93 -5.64
N VAL A 173 15.23 18.64 -5.38
CA VAL A 173 16.52 17.97 -5.61
C VAL A 173 17.02 18.09 -7.05
N ASP A 174 16.10 18.08 -8.02
CA ASP A 174 16.40 18.12 -9.45
C ASP A 174 16.35 19.53 -10.08
N LEU A 175 16.14 20.60 -9.30
CA LEU A 175 16.18 21.97 -9.83
C LEU A 175 17.58 22.38 -10.29
N VAL A 176 18.62 21.77 -9.73
CA VAL A 176 20.02 22.06 -10.04
C VAL A 176 20.73 20.75 -10.35
N PRO A 177 21.37 20.60 -11.52
CA PRO A 177 22.16 19.40 -11.85
C PRO A 177 23.31 19.17 -10.86
N ALA A 178 23.65 17.92 -10.57
CA ALA A 178 24.82 17.62 -9.76
C ALA A 178 26.13 18.03 -10.45
N LYS A 179 27.11 18.46 -9.64
CA LYS A 179 28.43 18.87 -10.12
C LYS A 179 29.47 17.76 -10.00
N THR A 180 29.23 16.78 -9.14
CA THR A 180 30.12 15.64 -8.88
C THR A 180 29.31 14.36 -8.78
N PHE A 181 29.97 13.21 -8.97
CA PHE A 181 29.35 11.90 -8.76
C PHE A 181 28.87 11.71 -7.31
N GLU A 182 29.63 12.18 -6.32
CA GLU A 182 29.21 12.10 -4.91
C GLU A 182 27.96 12.96 -4.62
N GLU A 183 27.80 14.09 -5.31
CA GLU A 183 26.57 14.89 -5.22
C GLU A 183 25.40 14.17 -5.88
N GLU A 184 25.64 13.50 -7.01
CA GLU A 184 24.61 12.71 -7.71
C GLU A 184 24.13 11.53 -6.84
N ASP A 185 25.05 10.78 -6.23
CA ASP A 185 24.71 9.65 -5.35
C ASP A 185 23.84 10.10 -4.16
N LYS A 186 24.12 11.28 -3.59
CA LYS A 186 23.30 11.86 -2.50
C LYS A 186 21.92 12.31 -2.99
N LYS A 187 21.84 12.88 -4.19
CA LYS A 187 20.56 13.26 -4.79
C LYS A 187 19.72 12.04 -5.09
N GLU A 188 20.34 10.96 -5.53
CA GLU A 188 19.66 9.71 -5.82
C GLU A 188 18.97 9.12 -4.59
N GLY A 189 19.66 9.03 -3.44
CA GLY A 189 19.04 8.63 -2.18
C GLY A 189 17.85 9.51 -1.78
N ALA A 190 17.98 10.84 -1.97
CA ALA A 190 16.91 11.78 -1.70
C ALA A 190 15.71 11.62 -2.65
N ARG A 191 15.92 11.26 -3.92
CA ARG A 191 14.84 10.97 -4.89
C ARG A 191 14.03 9.76 -4.47
N TYR A 192 14.67 8.68 -4.01
CA TYR A 192 13.95 7.50 -3.54
C TYR A 192 13.03 7.84 -2.36
N LEU A 193 13.54 8.56 -1.34
CA LEU A 193 12.71 9.02 -0.23
C LEU A 193 11.57 9.93 -0.71
N TYR A 194 11.87 10.88 -1.60
CA TYR A 194 10.86 11.78 -2.16
C TYR A 194 9.71 11.03 -2.83
N TRP A 195 10.04 10.08 -3.71
CA TRP A 195 9.07 9.30 -4.46
C TRP A 195 8.18 8.46 -3.56
N HIS A 196 8.74 7.83 -2.51
CA HIS A 196 7.95 7.09 -1.55
C HIS A 196 7.02 7.97 -0.73
N VAL A 197 7.52 9.12 -0.25
CA VAL A 197 6.69 10.09 0.48
C VAL A 197 5.60 10.63 -0.43
N LEU A 198 5.91 11.00 -1.67
CA LEU A 198 4.92 11.47 -2.65
C LEU A 198 3.83 10.41 -2.89
N SER A 199 4.24 9.16 -3.17
CA SER A 199 3.30 8.05 -3.41
C SER A 199 2.41 7.82 -2.19
N THR A 200 2.99 7.82 -0.99
CA THR A 200 2.26 7.65 0.27
C THR A 200 1.28 8.81 0.52
N ASP A 201 1.66 10.05 0.22
CA ASP A 201 0.82 11.26 0.36
C ASP A 201 -0.44 11.17 -0.51
N MET A 202 -0.28 10.72 -1.75
CA MET A 202 -1.39 10.54 -2.68
C MET A 202 -2.41 9.53 -2.18
N LEU A 203 -1.97 8.45 -1.54
CA LEU A 203 -2.88 7.41 -1.05
C LEU A 203 -3.68 7.88 0.15
N PHE A 204 -3.02 8.58 1.08
CA PHE A 204 -3.71 9.20 2.20
C PHE A 204 -4.77 10.19 1.72
N ARG A 205 -4.50 10.93 0.65
CA ARG A 205 -5.49 11.80 0.03
C ARG A 205 -6.63 11.04 -0.64
N LEU A 206 -6.31 10.09 -1.51
CA LEU A 206 -7.27 9.41 -2.37
C LEU A 206 -8.19 8.48 -1.58
N PHE A 207 -7.66 7.80 -0.55
CA PHE A 207 -8.36 6.71 0.11
C PHE A 207 -8.74 7.00 1.56
N TYR A 208 -8.05 7.92 2.22
CA TYR A 208 -8.32 8.28 3.61
C TYR A 208 -8.83 9.72 3.80
N GLY A 209 -9.01 10.47 2.70
CA GLY A 209 -9.51 11.84 2.71
C GLY A 209 -8.64 12.81 3.51
N LYS A 210 -7.34 12.52 3.65
CA LYS A 210 -6.38 13.39 4.32
C LYS A 210 -5.93 14.51 3.37
N PRO A 211 -5.61 15.72 3.85
CA PRO A 211 -5.10 16.77 2.98
C PRO A 211 -3.71 16.38 2.43
N THR A 212 -3.39 16.73 1.18
CA THR A 212 -2.04 16.52 0.65
C THR A 212 -1.03 17.46 1.29
N VAL A 213 0.16 16.95 1.58
CA VAL A 213 1.26 17.74 2.14
C VAL A 213 2.32 18.06 1.08
N VAL A 214 2.42 17.24 0.03
CA VAL A 214 3.47 17.37 -0.99
C VAL A 214 2.92 17.77 -2.36
N THR A 215 1.71 17.31 -2.72
CA THR A 215 1.23 17.39 -4.12
C THR A 215 0.33 18.61 -4.39
N GLU A 216 0.81 19.54 -5.22
CA GLU A 216 0.09 20.78 -5.58
C GLU A 216 -1.15 20.55 -6.47
N ILE A 217 -1.08 19.64 -7.45
CA ILE A 217 -2.20 19.37 -8.37
C ILE A 217 -3.46 18.85 -7.65
N LEU A 218 -3.28 18.11 -6.56
CA LEU A 218 -4.39 17.58 -5.77
C LEU A 218 -5.06 18.68 -4.93
N ASN A 219 -4.29 19.68 -4.46
CA ASN A 219 -4.85 20.87 -3.83
C ASN A 219 -5.67 21.69 -4.83
N GLU A 220 -5.19 21.83 -6.08
CA GLU A 220 -5.94 22.55 -7.13
C GLU A 220 -7.27 21.88 -7.48
N ILE A 221 -7.33 20.54 -7.47
CA ILE A 221 -8.58 19.78 -7.64
C ILE A 221 -9.55 20.11 -6.51
N ASP A 222 -9.07 20.19 -5.27
CA ASP A 222 -9.91 20.44 -4.09
C ASP A 222 -10.50 21.85 -4.06
N ASP A 223 -9.76 22.83 -4.60
CA ASP A 223 -10.23 24.22 -4.70
C ASP A 223 -11.22 24.44 -5.86
N CYS A 224 -11.39 23.46 -6.75
CA CYS A 224 -12.30 23.57 -7.87
C CYS A 224 -13.76 23.31 -7.47
N LYS A 225 -14.61 24.31 -7.70
CA LYS A 225 -16.04 24.25 -7.33
C LYS A 225 -16.87 23.38 -8.29
N ASN A 226 -16.46 23.26 -9.56
CA ASN A 226 -17.17 22.52 -10.62
C ASN A 226 -16.19 21.64 -11.43
N LEU A 227 -15.75 20.52 -10.84
CA LEU A 227 -14.81 19.57 -11.46
C LEU A 227 -15.29 18.98 -12.81
N GLU A 228 -16.60 18.96 -13.05
CA GLU A 228 -17.17 18.43 -14.29
C GLU A 228 -17.04 19.39 -15.50
N GLU A 229 -16.88 20.69 -15.25
CA GLU A 229 -16.88 21.73 -16.29
C GLU A 229 -15.50 22.39 -16.49
N ASP A 230 -14.57 22.15 -15.56
CA ASP A 230 -13.23 22.73 -15.60
C ASP A 230 -12.31 21.95 -16.57
N GLU A 231 -12.33 22.37 -17.84
CA GLU A 231 -11.45 21.81 -18.88
C GLU A 231 -9.95 22.01 -18.58
N GLU A 232 -9.59 23.06 -17.85
CA GLU A 232 -8.19 23.32 -17.51
C GLU A 232 -7.67 22.27 -16.53
N ILE A 233 -8.44 21.99 -15.47
CA ILE A 233 -8.11 20.96 -14.49
C ILE A 233 -8.11 19.57 -15.12
N ARG A 234 -9.07 19.27 -15.99
CA ARG A 234 -9.09 18.01 -16.75
C ARG A 234 -7.81 17.82 -17.57
N ARG A 235 -7.40 18.86 -18.31
CA ARG A 235 -6.15 18.83 -19.10
C ARG A 235 -4.92 18.64 -18.21
N LYS A 236 -4.87 19.31 -17.05
CA LYS A 236 -3.78 19.14 -16.08
C LYS A 236 -3.73 17.71 -15.54
N VAL A 237 -4.88 17.12 -15.19
CA VAL A 237 -4.98 15.73 -14.73
C VAL A 237 -4.57 14.74 -15.82
N ASP A 238 -5.04 14.91 -17.05
CA ASP A 238 -4.62 14.04 -18.15
C ASP A 238 -3.10 14.13 -18.38
N THR A 239 -2.54 15.34 -18.37
CA THR A 239 -1.08 15.56 -18.46
C THR A 239 -0.35 14.86 -17.32
N TYR A 240 -0.85 14.97 -16.10
CA TYR A 240 -0.27 14.31 -14.92
C TYR A 240 -0.32 12.77 -15.04
N CYS A 241 -1.46 12.21 -15.47
CA CYS A 241 -1.59 10.77 -15.69
C CYS A 241 -0.68 10.28 -16.83
N ASP A 242 -0.48 11.08 -17.88
CA ASP A 242 0.45 10.79 -18.96
C ASP A 242 1.90 10.82 -18.48
N GLN A 243 2.28 11.76 -17.61
CA GLN A 243 3.60 11.79 -16.99
C GLN A 243 3.85 10.55 -16.12
N MET A 244 2.88 10.14 -15.31
CA MET A 244 2.98 8.93 -14.49
C MET A 244 3.14 7.67 -15.35
N ARG A 245 2.44 7.58 -16.48
CA ARG A 245 2.67 6.51 -17.48
C ARG A 245 4.05 6.62 -18.13
N GLY A 246 4.46 7.84 -18.49
CA GLY A 246 5.76 8.11 -19.06
C GLY A 246 6.91 7.61 -18.19
N LEU A 247 6.81 7.78 -16.86
CA LEU A 247 7.78 7.25 -15.90
C LEU A 247 7.84 5.71 -15.93
N ASN A 248 6.67 5.06 -15.98
CA ASN A 248 6.59 3.61 -16.07
C ASN A 248 7.24 3.06 -17.34
N ASP A 249 7.08 3.77 -18.46
CA ASP A 249 7.72 3.44 -19.74
C ASP A 249 9.23 3.77 -19.74
N GLU A 250 9.62 4.93 -19.21
CA GLU A 250 11.01 5.40 -19.13
C GLU A 250 11.86 4.44 -18.29
N TRP A 251 11.33 3.97 -17.16
CA TRP A 251 12.01 3.03 -16.27
C TRP A 251 11.78 1.57 -16.68
N ASN A 252 11.05 1.34 -17.77
CA ASN A 252 10.76 0.02 -18.32
C ASN A 252 10.13 -0.96 -17.29
N LEU A 253 9.36 -0.43 -16.34
CA LEU A 253 8.95 -1.17 -15.14
C LEU A 253 8.10 -2.40 -15.49
N GLU A 254 7.18 -2.30 -16.45
CA GLU A 254 6.34 -3.44 -16.85
C GLU A 254 7.14 -4.58 -17.49
N THR A 255 8.13 -4.25 -18.31
CA THR A 255 8.98 -5.24 -18.96
C THR A 255 9.86 -5.90 -17.93
N THR A 256 10.53 -5.11 -17.08
CA THR A 256 11.37 -5.63 -16.00
C THR A 256 10.56 -6.51 -15.05
N MET A 257 9.35 -6.09 -14.64
CA MET A 257 8.43 -6.90 -13.85
C MET A 257 8.14 -8.29 -14.47
N LYS A 258 8.05 -8.38 -15.81
CA LYS A 258 7.73 -9.63 -16.52
C LYS A 258 8.97 -10.50 -16.74
N GLU A 259 10.11 -9.89 -17.02
CA GLU A 259 11.30 -10.55 -17.56
C GLU A 259 12.43 -10.78 -16.55
N ASP A 260 12.40 -10.11 -15.39
CA ASP A 260 13.46 -10.24 -14.38
C ASP A 260 13.58 -11.69 -13.85
N GLU A 261 14.81 -12.14 -13.62
CA GLU A 261 15.09 -13.50 -13.15
C GLU A 261 14.77 -13.67 -11.65
N SER A 262 14.92 -12.59 -10.88
CA SER A 262 14.67 -12.57 -9.45
C SER A 262 13.18 -12.38 -9.17
N GLN A 263 12.57 -13.42 -8.59
CA GLN A 263 11.16 -13.36 -8.21
C GLN A 263 10.87 -12.20 -7.25
N ASP A 264 11.80 -11.92 -6.33
CA ASP A 264 11.68 -10.82 -5.37
C ASP A 264 11.68 -9.45 -6.05
N GLN A 265 12.52 -9.25 -7.06
CA GLN A 265 12.53 -8.00 -7.83
C GLN A 265 11.28 -7.85 -8.67
N ARG A 266 10.79 -8.93 -9.30
CA ARG A 266 9.51 -8.91 -10.03
C ARG A 266 8.34 -8.45 -9.17
N PHE A 267 8.30 -8.86 -7.89
CA PHE A 267 7.28 -8.41 -6.95
C PHE A 267 7.39 -6.92 -6.66
N LEU A 268 8.60 -6.41 -6.43
CA LEU A 268 8.83 -4.98 -6.18
C LEU A 268 8.41 -4.14 -7.37
N PHE A 269 8.75 -4.56 -8.59
CA PHE A 269 8.30 -3.88 -9.80
C PHE A 269 6.79 -3.97 -9.97
N ALA A 270 6.17 -5.13 -9.70
CA ALA A 270 4.72 -5.27 -9.76
C ALA A 270 4.01 -4.32 -8.80
N ASP A 271 4.48 -4.22 -7.56
CA ASP A 271 3.94 -3.33 -6.52
C ASP A 271 4.03 -1.85 -6.95
N HIS A 272 5.17 -1.42 -7.49
CA HIS A 272 5.33 -0.06 -8.02
C HIS A 272 4.40 0.23 -9.20
N VAL A 273 4.34 -0.70 -10.17
CA VAL A 273 3.47 -0.57 -11.35
C VAL A 273 2.01 -0.39 -10.92
N MET A 274 1.51 -1.19 -9.98
CA MET A 274 0.14 -1.01 -9.49
C MET A 274 -0.03 0.24 -8.65
N THR A 275 0.98 0.68 -7.90
CA THR A 275 0.90 1.93 -7.15
C THR A 275 0.69 3.12 -8.11
N ILE A 276 1.47 3.18 -9.18
CA ILE A 276 1.32 4.17 -10.26
C ILE A 276 -0.09 4.09 -10.85
N TYR A 277 -0.59 2.89 -11.14
CA TYR A 277 -1.92 2.71 -11.71
C TYR A 277 -3.06 3.01 -10.74
N ALA A 278 -2.94 2.66 -9.46
CA ALA A 278 -3.90 2.99 -8.42
C ALA A 278 -4.02 4.51 -8.26
N VAL A 279 -2.89 5.23 -8.34
CA VAL A 279 -2.85 6.69 -8.37
C VAL A 279 -3.59 7.23 -9.60
N ILE A 280 -3.27 6.75 -10.80
CA ILE A 280 -3.94 7.18 -12.05
C ILE A 280 -5.46 6.95 -11.95
N ILE A 281 -5.88 5.78 -11.48
CA ILE A 281 -7.30 5.44 -11.29
C ILE A 281 -7.95 6.39 -10.30
N GLY A 282 -7.32 6.60 -9.15
CA GLY A 282 -7.83 7.45 -8.09
C GLY A 282 -8.01 8.89 -8.55
N VAL A 283 -7.00 9.49 -9.19
CA VAL A 283 -7.09 10.87 -9.71
C VAL A 283 -8.16 10.98 -10.79
N ARG A 284 -8.26 10.02 -11.71
CA ARG A 284 -9.31 10.02 -12.74
C ARG A 284 -10.72 9.86 -12.16
N ARG A 285 -10.86 9.08 -11.08
CA ARG A 285 -12.14 8.92 -10.36
C ARG A 285 -12.59 10.21 -9.70
N LEU A 286 -11.68 11.04 -9.18
CA LEU A 286 -12.04 12.37 -8.65
C LEU A 286 -12.71 13.26 -9.71
N LEU A 287 -12.40 13.05 -10.99
CA LEU A 287 -12.99 13.77 -12.12
C LEU A 287 -14.12 13.00 -12.82
N LEU A 288 -14.57 11.86 -12.27
CA LEU A 288 -15.57 10.97 -12.87
C LEU A 288 -15.21 10.50 -14.30
N LEU A 289 -13.91 10.42 -14.61
CA LEU A 289 -13.44 10.02 -15.92
C LEU A 289 -13.48 8.49 -16.09
N LYS A 290 -13.81 8.03 -17.29
CA LYS A 290 -13.71 6.61 -17.65
C LYS A 290 -12.26 6.13 -17.56
N GLN A 291 -12.11 4.89 -17.10
CA GLN A 291 -10.82 4.21 -17.04
C GLN A 291 -10.47 3.59 -18.40
N PRO A 292 -9.21 3.68 -18.85
CA PRO A 292 -8.76 3.05 -20.08
C PRO A 292 -8.61 1.52 -19.92
N GLU A 293 -8.98 0.74 -20.95
CA GLU A 293 -8.92 -0.73 -20.94
C GLU A 293 -7.50 -1.28 -20.68
N LYS A 294 -6.49 -0.66 -21.30
CA LYS A 294 -5.06 -1.02 -21.12
C LYS A 294 -4.62 -1.00 -19.65
N LEU A 295 -5.24 -0.14 -18.83
CA LEU A 295 -4.93 -0.03 -17.40
C LEU A 295 -5.37 -1.27 -16.62
N CYS A 296 -6.52 -1.85 -16.99
CA CYS A 296 -7.02 -3.06 -16.35
C CYS A 296 -6.15 -4.27 -16.72
N GLU A 297 -5.70 -4.37 -17.98
CA GLU A 297 -4.80 -5.44 -18.43
C GLU A 297 -3.46 -5.43 -17.67
N SER A 298 -2.84 -4.26 -17.52
CA SER A 298 -1.60 -4.12 -16.76
C SER A 298 -1.80 -4.47 -15.28
N LEU A 299 -2.92 -4.05 -14.67
CA LEU A 299 -3.27 -4.41 -13.29
C LEU A 299 -3.46 -5.92 -13.10
N SER A 300 -4.20 -6.58 -14.00
CA SER A 300 -4.38 -8.03 -13.96
C SER A 300 -3.04 -8.75 -14.07
N THR A 301 -2.14 -8.25 -14.92
CA THR A 301 -0.79 -8.81 -15.05
C THR A 301 0.00 -8.66 -13.74
N SER A 302 0.04 -7.48 -13.15
CA SER A 302 0.77 -7.23 -11.90
C SER A 302 0.20 -8.06 -10.73
N LEU A 303 -1.12 -8.19 -10.63
CA LEU A 303 -1.77 -9.01 -9.61
C LEU A 303 -1.48 -10.50 -9.80
N SER A 304 -1.41 -10.98 -11.04
CA SER A 304 -1.06 -12.38 -11.32
C SER A 304 0.35 -12.74 -10.86
N ILE A 305 1.27 -11.77 -10.91
CA ILE A 305 2.65 -11.93 -10.44
C ILE A 305 2.69 -12.00 -8.92
N LEU A 306 1.86 -11.24 -8.21
CA LEU A 306 1.83 -11.19 -6.74
C LEU A 306 1.09 -12.33 -6.06
N HIS A 307 0.11 -12.91 -6.74
CA HIS A 307 -0.73 -14.00 -6.25
C HIS A 307 0.00 -15.21 -5.63
N PRO A 308 1.22 -15.65 -6.05
CA PRO A 308 1.73 -16.95 -5.60
C PRO A 308 2.41 -17.05 -4.22
N GLN A 309 2.54 -16.01 -3.38
CA GLN A 309 3.45 -16.11 -2.22
C GLN A 309 3.01 -15.52 -0.87
N GLU A 310 3.59 -16.07 0.20
CA GLU A 310 3.46 -15.63 1.60
C GLU A 310 3.83 -14.15 1.83
N LYS A 311 4.50 -13.50 0.86
CA LYS A 311 4.82 -12.07 0.87
C LYS A 311 3.62 -11.16 0.54
N LEU A 312 2.44 -11.72 0.19
CA LEU A 312 1.19 -10.98 -0.03
C LEU A 312 0.78 -10.12 1.18
N ASN A 313 1.28 -10.41 2.38
CA ASN A 313 0.96 -9.68 3.60
C ASN A 313 1.45 -8.21 3.61
N HIS A 314 2.57 -7.92 2.93
CA HIS A 314 3.02 -6.54 2.71
C HIS A 314 2.17 -5.81 1.68
N PHE A 315 1.71 -6.56 0.67
CA PHE A 315 0.85 -6.09 -0.39
C PHE A 315 -0.52 -5.67 0.15
N ILE A 316 -1.16 -6.46 1.01
CA ILE A 316 -2.56 -6.26 1.44
C ILE A 316 -2.78 -5.04 2.36
N SER A 317 -1.79 -4.61 3.13
CA SER A 317 -2.04 -3.70 4.27
C SER A 317 -2.25 -2.23 3.90
N PHE A 318 -1.82 -1.78 2.71
CA PHE A 318 -1.79 -0.35 2.37
C PHE A 318 -2.27 0.00 0.95
N TYR A 319 -1.91 -0.78 -0.09
CA TYR A 319 -1.89 -0.28 -1.48
C TYR A 319 -2.98 -0.83 -2.45
N PRO A 320 -3.46 -2.09 -2.41
CA PRO A 320 -4.06 -2.69 -3.61
C PRO A 320 -5.56 -2.88 -3.61
N PHE A 321 -6.30 -2.53 -2.55
CA PHE A 321 -7.76 -2.63 -2.62
C PHE A 321 -8.31 -1.82 -3.79
N CYS A 322 -7.67 -0.71 -4.16
CA CYS A 322 -8.13 0.13 -5.26
C CYS A 322 -7.88 -0.50 -6.64
N ALA A 323 -6.72 -1.16 -6.83
CA ALA A 323 -6.45 -1.95 -8.04
C ALA A 323 -7.42 -3.14 -8.15
N VAL A 324 -7.62 -3.86 -7.04
CA VAL A 324 -8.55 -4.99 -6.94
C VAL A 324 -10.00 -4.55 -7.19
N PHE A 325 -10.44 -3.42 -6.61
CA PHE A 325 -11.77 -2.86 -6.84
C PHE A 325 -11.96 -2.34 -8.26
N ALA A 326 -10.92 -1.77 -8.88
CA ALA A 326 -10.97 -1.39 -10.28
C ALA A 326 -11.19 -2.60 -11.20
N LEU A 327 -10.58 -3.75 -10.89
CA LEU A 327 -10.87 -5.00 -11.60
C LEU A 327 -12.29 -5.50 -11.37
N TYR A 328 -12.80 -5.47 -10.13
CA TYR A 328 -14.21 -5.79 -9.86
C TYR A 328 -15.16 -4.89 -10.67
N GLU A 329 -14.90 -3.57 -10.72
CA GLU A 329 -15.67 -2.63 -11.53
C GLU A 329 -15.60 -2.96 -13.02
N ASN A 330 -14.41 -3.28 -13.54
CA ASN A 330 -14.22 -3.64 -14.94
C ASN A 330 -15.01 -4.92 -15.30
N ILE A 331 -14.94 -5.94 -14.45
CA ILE A 331 -15.71 -7.19 -14.61
C ILE A 331 -17.22 -6.90 -14.58
N LEU A 332 -17.69 -6.09 -13.64
CA LEU A 332 -19.09 -5.72 -13.54
C LEU A 332 -19.56 -4.87 -14.74
N ALA A 333 -18.68 -4.06 -15.33
CA ALA A 333 -18.96 -3.30 -16.54
C ALA A 333 -18.89 -4.13 -17.83
N CYS A 334 -18.17 -5.26 -17.82
CA CYS A 334 -17.93 -6.08 -19.00
C CYS A 334 -19.22 -6.68 -19.57
N ALA A 335 -19.45 -6.50 -20.88
CA ALA A 335 -20.66 -6.99 -21.55
C ALA A 335 -20.61 -8.50 -21.84
N ASP A 336 -19.41 -9.04 -22.10
CA ASP A 336 -19.20 -10.46 -22.31
C ASP A 336 -18.56 -11.15 -21.10
N PRO A 337 -19.28 -12.05 -20.41
CA PRO A 337 -18.71 -12.83 -19.31
C PRO A 337 -17.45 -13.64 -19.64
N SER A 338 -17.16 -13.86 -20.92
CA SER A 338 -16.00 -14.63 -21.37
C SER A 338 -14.73 -13.78 -21.36
N ASP A 339 -14.85 -12.48 -21.65
CA ASP A 339 -13.71 -11.56 -21.80
C ASP A 339 -13.02 -11.27 -20.47
N CYS A 340 -13.75 -11.41 -19.35
CA CYS A 340 -13.25 -11.13 -18.01
C CYS A 340 -13.09 -12.39 -17.13
N GLU A 341 -13.20 -13.60 -17.68
CA GLU A 341 -13.17 -14.83 -16.87
C GLU A 341 -11.81 -15.04 -16.18
N GLN A 342 -10.71 -14.68 -16.86
CA GLN A 342 -9.36 -14.74 -16.28
C GLN A 342 -9.24 -13.80 -15.08
N ASP A 343 -9.78 -12.59 -15.18
CA ASP A 343 -9.77 -11.62 -14.07
C ASP A 343 -10.60 -12.13 -12.87
N VAL A 344 -11.75 -12.78 -13.12
CA VAL A 344 -12.55 -13.36 -12.02
C VAL A 344 -11.78 -14.48 -11.33
N GLN A 345 -11.13 -15.36 -12.08
CA GLN A 345 -10.32 -16.45 -11.50
C GLN A 345 -9.15 -15.90 -10.69
N LEU A 346 -8.49 -14.85 -11.18
CA LEU A 346 -7.42 -14.16 -10.47
C LEU A 346 -7.92 -13.57 -9.13
N LEU A 347 -9.06 -12.88 -9.13
CA LEU A 347 -9.64 -12.30 -7.92
C LEU A 347 -10.10 -13.37 -6.91
N GLU A 348 -10.62 -14.50 -7.39
CA GLU A 348 -10.94 -15.66 -6.53
C GLU A 348 -9.69 -16.23 -5.88
N ALA A 349 -8.61 -16.36 -6.64
CA ALA A 349 -7.35 -16.87 -6.13
C ALA A 349 -6.72 -15.90 -5.10
N ILE A 350 -6.84 -14.57 -5.30
CA ILE A 350 -6.51 -13.58 -4.26
C ILE A 350 -7.35 -13.82 -2.99
N GLY A 351 -8.64 -14.13 -3.13
CA GLY A 351 -9.51 -14.47 -2.00
C GLY A 351 -9.06 -15.70 -1.22
N GLU A 352 -8.51 -16.71 -1.90
CA GLU A 352 -7.90 -17.89 -1.28
C GLU A 352 -6.63 -17.52 -0.51
N THR A 353 -5.71 -16.76 -1.12
CA THR A 353 -4.49 -16.30 -0.44
C THR A 353 -4.81 -15.43 0.77
N MET A 354 -5.85 -14.59 0.70
CA MET A 354 -6.34 -13.80 1.83
C MET A 354 -6.84 -14.68 2.97
N ASN A 355 -7.49 -15.81 2.68
CA ASN A 355 -7.93 -16.75 3.71
C ASN A 355 -6.73 -17.40 4.40
N GLU A 356 -5.72 -17.83 3.65
CA GLU A 356 -4.47 -18.38 4.20
C GLU A 356 -3.74 -17.36 5.07
N ALA A 357 -3.63 -16.12 4.60
CA ALA A 357 -3.06 -15.01 5.35
C ALA A 357 -3.83 -14.76 6.65
N SER A 358 -5.18 -14.79 6.59
CA SER A 358 -6.03 -14.59 7.77
C SER A 358 -5.93 -15.71 8.80
N ALA A 359 -5.56 -16.93 8.38
CA ALA A 359 -5.29 -18.04 9.29
C ALA A 359 -4.01 -17.82 10.10
N LYS A 360 -3.02 -17.10 9.54
CA LYS A 360 -1.77 -16.70 10.22
C LYS A 360 -1.95 -15.41 11.02
N ARG A 361 -2.74 -14.46 10.50
CA ARG A 361 -3.03 -13.15 11.09
C ARG A 361 -4.53 -12.90 11.14
N THR A 362 -5.14 -13.18 12.29
CA THR A 362 -6.60 -13.11 12.47
C THR A 362 -7.20 -11.72 12.23
N ASP A 363 -6.40 -10.65 12.32
CA ASP A 363 -6.83 -9.30 11.96
C ASP A 363 -7.03 -9.09 10.46
N PHE A 364 -6.57 -10.01 9.61
CA PHE A 364 -6.86 -9.99 8.18
C PHE A 364 -8.21 -10.64 7.84
N SER A 365 -8.88 -11.29 8.80
CA SER A 365 -10.17 -11.95 8.54
C SER A 365 -11.24 -11.02 7.97
N PRO A 366 -11.41 -9.76 8.41
CA PRO A 366 -12.41 -8.86 7.82
C PRO A 366 -12.10 -8.50 6.35
N PHE A 367 -10.82 -8.37 6.00
CA PHE A 367 -10.41 -8.15 4.61
C PHE A 367 -10.66 -9.39 3.75
N ALA A 368 -10.30 -10.57 4.24
CA ALA A 368 -10.55 -11.84 3.54
C ALA A 368 -12.05 -12.07 3.32
N ALA A 369 -12.88 -11.79 4.33
CA ALA A 369 -14.33 -11.86 4.21
C ALA A 369 -14.86 -10.90 3.13
N THR A 370 -14.34 -9.66 3.08
CA THR A 370 -14.75 -8.65 2.10
C THR A 370 -14.40 -9.07 0.67
N ILE A 371 -13.16 -9.50 0.42
CA ILE A 371 -12.72 -10.00 -0.89
C ILE A 371 -13.57 -11.20 -1.33
N ASN A 372 -13.78 -12.18 -0.44
CA ASN A 372 -14.57 -13.36 -0.78
C ASN A 372 -16.04 -13.04 -1.04
N ALA A 373 -16.61 -12.04 -0.36
CA ALA A 373 -17.96 -11.58 -0.65
C ALA A 373 -18.05 -10.87 -2.01
N LEU A 374 -17.06 -10.04 -2.37
CA LEU A 374 -16.98 -9.41 -3.69
C LEU A 374 -16.81 -10.44 -4.82
N ASN A 375 -15.99 -11.46 -4.60
CA ASN A 375 -15.87 -12.60 -5.52
C ASN A 375 -17.22 -13.29 -5.74
N GLN A 376 -17.97 -13.54 -4.67
CA GLN A 376 -19.31 -14.13 -4.76
C GLN A 376 -20.27 -13.27 -5.58
N VAL A 377 -20.33 -11.96 -5.31
CA VAL A 377 -21.19 -11.03 -6.06
C VAL A 377 -20.83 -11.04 -7.54
N THR A 378 -19.54 -10.91 -7.84
CA THR A 378 -19.03 -10.85 -9.21
C THR A 378 -19.32 -12.13 -9.97
N ARG A 379 -19.07 -13.30 -9.36
CA ARG A 379 -19.34 -14.61 -9.95
C ARG A 379 -20.84 -14.83 -10.17
N SER A 380 -21.69 -14.44 -9.23
CA SER A 380 -23.14 -14.53 -9.38
C SER A 380 -23.65 -13.66 -10.53
N PHE A 381 -23.15 -12.42 -10.65
CA PHE A 381 -23.50 -11.51 -11.73
C PHE A 381 -23.12 -12.08 -13.11
N GLN A 382 -21.91 -12.62 -13.23
CA GLN A 382 -21.44 -13.23 -14.48
C GLN A 382 -22.24 -14.48 -14.87
N ASN A 383 -22.61 -15.30 -13.89
CA ASN A 383 -23.45 -16.48 -14.13
C ASN A 383 -24.86 -16.11 -14.61
N GLU A 384 -25.46 -15.05 -14.08
CA GLU A 384 -26.75 -14.55 -14.57
C GLU A 384 -26.66 -14.04 -16.00
N ARG A 385 -25.60 -13.30 -16.34
CA ARG A 385 -25.36 -12.86 -17.73
C ARG A 385 -25.21 -14.04 -18.69
N ARG A 386 -24.48 -15.08 -18.31
CA ARG A 386 -24.35 -16.32 -19.13
C ARG A 386 -25.70 -16.98 -19.34
N ARG A 387 -26.49 -17.15 -18.26
CA ARG A 387 -27.86 -17.69 -18.36
C ARG A 387 -28.78 -16.86 -19.25
N ALA A 388 -28.66 -15.52 -19.20
CA ALA A 388 -29.43 -14.62 -20.06
C ALA A 388 -29.00 -14.71 -21.54
N LYS A 389 -27.72 -14.96 -21.83
CA LYS A 389 -27.24 -15.21 -23.21
C LYS A 389 -27.69 -16.58 -23.74
N ASP A 390 -27.69 -17.61 -22.89
CA ASP A 390 -28.04 -18.98 -23.25
C ASP A 390 -29.58 -19.23 -23.31
N GLY A 391 -30.36 -18.36 -22.67
CA GLY A 391 -31.81 -18.51 -22.51
C GLY A 391 -32.62 -17.47 -23.29
N ASN A 392 -33.33 -17.92 -24.33
CA ASN A 392 -34.39 -17.17 -25.02
C ASN A 392 -35.63 -17.03 -24.11
N PHE A 393 -35.54 -16.23 -23.03
CA PHE A 393 -36.66 -15.96 -22.12
C PHE A 393 -37.10 -14.50 -22.22
N ALA A 394 -38.42 -14.34 -22.38
CA ALA A 394 -39.10 -13.06 -22.56
C ALA A 394 -38.76 -12.06 -21.45
N VAL A 395 -38.24 -10.92 -21.87
CA VAL A 395 -37.99 -9.72 -21.08
C VAL A 395 -39.30 -9.25 -20.45
N GLY A 396 -39.35 -9.19 -19.12
CA GLY A 396 -40.51 -8.71 -18.38
C GLY A 396 -40.16 -7.86 -17.15
N GLU A 397 -39.22 -8.27 -16.30
CA GLU A 397 -39.12 -7.62 -14.97
C GLU A 397 -37.69 -7.33 -14.45
N THR A 398 -36.61 -7.72 -15.14
CA THR A 398 -35.23 -7.44 -14.67
C THR A 398 -34.58 -6.19 -15.26
N ALA A 399 -35.24 -5.51 -16.22
CA ALA A 399 -34.67 -4.33 -16.88
C ALA A 399 -34.72 -3.05 -16.02
N ASP A 400 -35.59 -2.98 -15.00
CA ASP A 400 -35.76 -1.76 -14.18
C ASP A 400 -34.73 -1.62 -13.04
N ILE A 401 -34.08 -2.71 -12.62
CA ILE A 401 -32.98 -2.66 -11.64
C ILE A 401 -31.69 -2.15 -12.30
N LEU A 402 -31.48 -2.45 -13.59
CA LEU A 402 -30.29 -2.05 -14.34
C LEU A 402 -30.25 -0.56 -14.72
N ARG A 403 -31.38 0.17 -14.64
CA ARG A 403 -31.46 1.57 -15.05
C ARG A 403 -31.42 2.58 -13.89
N THR A 404 -31.76 2.15 -12.68
CA THR A 404 -31.92 3.05 -11.52
C THR A 404 -30.65 3.22 -10.67
N GLY A 405 -29.63 2.39 -10.84
CA GLY A 405 -28.34 2.51 -10.13
C GLY A 405 -27.39 3.62 -10.63
N ARG A 406 -27.79 4.41 -11.64
CA ARG A 406 -27.00 5.55 -12.17
C ARG A 406 -27.41 6.92 -11.63
N SER A 407 -28.27 6.97 -10.62
CA SER A 407 -28.60 8.23 -9.94
C SER A 407 -28.78 8.00 -8.45
N ARG A 408 -27.67 7.94 -7.74
CA ARG A 408 -27.50 8.52 -6.39
C ARG A 408 -26.05 8.58 -5.99
#